data_AF-A0A453T2T5-F1
#
_entry.id   AF-A0A453T2T5-F1
#
_cell.length_a   1.000
_cell.length_b   1.000
_cell.length_c   1.000
_cell.angle_alpha   90.00
_cell.angle_beta   90.00
_cell.angle_gamma   90.00
#
_symmetry.space_group_name_H-M   'P 1'
#
loop_
_entity.id
_entity.type
_entity.pdbx_description
1 polymer ?
#
loop_
_entity_poly.entity_id
_entity_poly.type
_entity_poly.pdbx_seq_one_letter_code
_entity_poly.pdbx_strand_id
1 'polypeptide(L)'
;RPTSATCSGCTHEFDLDKPPVLQEVADFFSGHGIEDFTFSRGRLSEWRCRAKLAVRGTPEKPLIGLYQEGTHTVQDIPDCRGRTGGTATSDGMKPGHGNPPQPSRPRRRSVLWGS
;
A
#
# COMPACT_ATOMS: atom_id res chain seq x y z
N ARG A 1 -17.31 8.18 4.98
CA ARG A 1 -15.84 8.21 5.07
C ARG A 1 -15.36 6.77 4.90
N PRO A 2 -14.51 6.43 3.91
CA PRO A 2 -14.18 5.03 3.68
C PRO A 2 -13.39 4.51 4.88
N THR A 3 -13.89 3.45 5.49
CA THR A 3 -13.24 2.70 6.56
C THR A 3 -12.11 1.88 5.95
N SER A 4 -11.02 1.67 6.70
CA SER A 4 -9.88 0.87 6.23
C SER A 4 -10.26 -0.57 5.87
N ALA A 5 -11.45 -1.02 6.26
CA ALA A 5 -11.96 -2.39 6.15
C ALA A 5 -12.19 -2.87 4.72
N THR A 6 -12.27 -1.97 3.74
CA THR A 6 -12.35 -2.36 2.32
C THR A 6 -11.02 -2.20 1.60
N CYS A 7 -10.03 -1.57 2.24
CA CYS A 7 -8.74 -1.28 1.64
C CYS A 7 -7.85 -2.52 1.66
N SER A 8 -7.41 -3.00 0.50
CA SER A 8 -6.45 -4.10 0.38
C SER A 8 -5.08 -3.86 1.05
N GLY A 9 -4.81 -2.64 1.53
CA GLY A 9 -3.57 -2.28 2.21
C GLY A 9 -3.56 -2.56 3.72
N CYS A 10 -4.71 -2.82 4.35
CA CYS A 10 -4.85 -2.92 5.81
C CYS A 10 -5.66 -4.15 6.20
N THR A 11 -5.05 -5.08 6.95
CA THR A 11 -5.75 -6.26 7.50
C THR A 11 -6.30 -6.00 8.91
N HIS A 12 -5.69 -5.07 9.64
CA HIS A 12 -6.09 -4.66 10.99
C HIS A 12 -6.10 -3.14 11.07
N GLU A 13 -7.04 -2.60 11.83
CA GLU A 13 -7.19 -1.14 12.05
C GLU A 13 -6.99 -0.74 13.51
N PHE A 14 -7.38 -1.65 14.40
CA PHE A 14 -7.38 -1.50 15.84
C PHE A 14 -6.26 -2.35 16.44
N ASP A 15 -5.85 -1.96 17.66
CA ASP A 15 -4.87 -2.69 18.47
C ASP A 15 -3.59 -3.06 17.71
N LEU A 16 -3.13 -2.15 16.84
CA LEU A 16 -1.90 -2.35 16.04
C LEU A 16 -0.64 -2.51 16.90
N ASP A 17 -0.70 -2.12 18.17
CA ASP A 17 0.33 -2.37 19.18
C ASP A 17 0.26 -3.76 19.81
N LYS A 18 -0.88 -4.43 19.71
CA LYS A 18 -1.14 -5.78 20.22
C LYS A 18 -1.89 -6.63 19.19
N PRO A 19 -1.33 -6.83 17.98
CA PRO A 19 -2.03 -7.61 16.97
C PRO A 19 -2.22 -9.06 17.47
N PRO A 20 -3.34 -9.74 17.11
CA PRO A 20 -3.67 -11.08 17.61
C PRO A 20 -2.53 -12.11 17.48
N VAL A 21 -1.74 -11.98 16.42
CA VAL A 21 -0.56 -12.81 16.15
C VAL A 21 0.49 -12.79 17.28
N LEU A 22 0.57 -11.74 18.10
CA LEU A 22 1.54 -11.71 19.21
C LEU A 22 1.26 -12.79 20.26
N GLN A 23 -0.02 -13.09 20.53
CA GLN A 23 -0.36 -14.15 21.48
C GLN A 23 0.01 -15.51 20.91
N GLU A 24 -0.31 -15.76 19.63
CA GLU A 24 0.07 -17.01 18.94
C GLU A 24 1.58 -17.24 18.96
N VAL A 25 2.37 -16.17 18.78
CA VAL A 25 3.82 -16.22 18.83
C VAL A 25 4.34 -16.49 20.25
N ALA A 26 3.75 -15.86 21.26
CA ALA A 26 4.10 -16.11 22.66
C ALA A 26 3.81 -17.57 23.06
N ASP A 27 2.63 -18.09 22.69
CA ASP A 27 2.24 -19.48 22.93
C ASP A 27 3.18 -20.46 22.19
N PHE A 28 3.53 -20.15 20.94
CA PHE A 28 4.49 -20.94 20.17
C PHE A 28 5.85 -21.02 20.86
N PHE A 29 6.41 -19.89 21.30
CA PHE A 29 7.73 -19.86 21.93
C PHE A 29 7.75 -20.49 23.32
N SER A 30 6.69 -20.30 24.11
CA SER A 30 6.56 -20.95 25.41
C SER A 30 6.55 -22.48 25.27
N GLY A 31 5.87 -23.02 24.25
CA GLY A 31 5.90 -24.45 23.93
C GLY A 31 7.29 -24.99 23.55
N HIS A 32 8.24 -24.12 23.22
CA HIS A 32 9.64 -24.46 22.90
C HIS A 32 10.62 -24.07 24.03
N GLY A 33 10.12 -23.71 25.22
CA GLY A 33 10.94 -23.37 26.39
C GLY A 33 11.50 -21.95 26.39
N ILE A 34 10.96 -21.05 25.56
CA ILE A 34 11.29 -19.62 25.57
C ILE A 34 10.12 -18.86 26.20
N GLU A 35 10.27 -18.50 27.48
CA GLU A 35 9.20 -17.84 28.24
C GLU A 35 9.23 -16.29 28.12
N ASP A 36 10.39 -15.72 27.78
CA ASP A 36 10.57 -14.26 27.71
C ASP A 36 10.61 -13.77 26.25
N PHE A 37 9.51 -14.01 25.53
CA PHE A 37 9.33 -13.46 24.19
C PHE A 37 9.14 -11.94 24.27
N THR A 38 10.01 -11.20 23.58
CA THR A 38 9.92 -9.74 23.50
C THR A 38 9.62 -9.29 22.07
N PHE A 39 8.76 -8.29 21.96
CA PHE A 39 8.36 -7.70 20.69
C PHE A 39 8.69 -6.21 20.67
N SER A 40 9.50 -5.79 19.70
CA SER A 40 9.80 -4.39 19.44
C SER A 40 8.99 -3.89 18.26
N ARG A 41 8.32 -2.74 18.44
CA ARG A 41 7.54 -2.11 17.37
C ARG A 41 7.98 -0.68 17.10
N GLY A 42 7.85 -0.29 15.83
CA GLY A 42 8.03 1.09 15.40
C GLY A 42 6.77 1.95 15.60
N ARG A 43 6.66 3.00 14.78
CA ARG A 43 5.52 3.91 14.76
C ARG A 43 4.24 3.18 14.30
N LEU A 44 3.11 3.48 14.95
CA LEU A 44 1.77 2.94 14.61
C LEU A 44 1.00 3.82 13.63
N SER A 45 1.66 4.82 13.07
CA SER A 45 1.17 5.65 11.98
C SER A 45 2.37 5.99 11.10
N GLU A 46 2.11 6.27 9.84
CA GLU A 46 3.09 6.79 8.91
C GLU A 46 4.33 5.88 8.75
N TRP A 47 4.15 4.58 8.98
CA TRP A 47 5.25 3.62 8.97
C TRP A 47 5.70 3.24 7.55
N ARG A 48 4.86 3.47 6.53
CA ARG A 48 5.20 3.19 5.13
C ARG A 48 5.85 4.40 4.48
N CYS A 49 7.07 4.18 3.97
CA CYS A 49 7.79 5.19 3.20
C CYS A 49 7.36 5.27 1.72
N ARG A 50 6.60 4.28 1.23
CA ARG A 50 6.19 4.18 -0.19
C ARG A 50 4.81 3.56 -0.32
N ALA A 51 4.07 3.98 -1.34
CA ALA A 51 2.84 3.34 -1.81
C ALA A 51 2.91 3.09 -3.32
N LYS A 52 2.26 2.02 -3.78
CA LYS A 52 1.97 1.76 -5.20
C LYS A 52 0.47 1.88 -5.37
N LEU A 53 0.04 2.86 -6.18
CA LEU A 53 -1.37 3.12 -6.42
C LEU A 53 -1.76 2.59 -7.81
N ALA A 54 -2.96 2.04 -7.90
CA ALA A 54 -3.58 1.73 -9.16
C ALA A 54 -4.08 3.01 -9.82
N VAL A 55 -3.89 3.11 -11.14
CA VAL A 55 -4.46 4.16 -11.98
C VAL A 55 -5.41 3.50 -12.98
N ARG A 56 -6.67 3.93 -13.00
CA ARG A 56 -7.76 3.44 -13.86
C ARG A 56 -8.62 4.60 -14.35
N GLY A 57 -9.72 4.31 -15.03
CA GLY A 57 -10.63 5.31 -15.59
C GLY A 57 -10.19 5.83 -16.95
N THR A 58 -10.70 7.00 -17.33
CA THR A 58 -10.33 7.70 -18.57
C THR A 58 -9.43 8.89 -18.26
N PRO A 59 -8.76 9.49 -19.26
CA PRO A 59 -7.96 10.70 -19.05
C PRO A 59 -8.74 11.86 -18.42
N GLU A 60 -10.05 11.97 -18.70
CA GLU A 60 -10.93 13.02 -18.18
C GLU A 60 -11.42 12.72 -16.76
N LYS A 61 -11.47 11.43 -16.39
CA LYS A 61 -11.90 10.96 -15.08
C LYS A 61 -11.02 9.81 -14.58
N PRO A 62 -9.77 10.10 -14.20
CA PRO A 62 -8.86 9.08 -13.68
C PRO A 62 -9.30 8.64 -12.29
N LEU A 63 -9.11 7.36 -11.98
CA LEU A 63 -9.27 6.78 -10.65
C LEU A 63 -7.89 6.43 -10.12
N ILE A 64 -7.53 6.92 -8.93
CA ILE A 64 -6.21 6.73 -8.33
C ILE A 64 -6.37 6.26 -6.89
N GLY A 65 -5.91 5.05 -6.58
CA GLY A 65 -6.12 4.50 -5.24
C GLY A 65 -5.57 3.09 -5.07
N LEU A 66 -6.04 2.36 -4.06
CA LEU A 66 -5.80 0.91 -3.96
C LEU A 66 -7.01 0.15 -4.46
N TYR A 67 -6.83 -1.14 -4.71
CA TYR A 67 -7.98 -1.99 -4.94
C TYR A 67 -8.76 -2.23 -3.66
N GLN A 68 -10.08 -2.33 -3.80
CA GLN A 68 -10.91 -2.93 -2.78
C GLN A 68 -10.53 -4.42 -2.62
N GLU A 69 -10.40 -4.88 -1.39
CA GLU A 69 -10.02 -6.26 -1.08
C GLU A 69 -10.90 -7.28 -1.82
N GLY A 70 -10.27 -8.30 -2.40
CA GLY A 70 -10.95 -9.32 -3.19
C GLY A 70 -11.40 -8.89 -4.59
N THR A 71 -11.09 -7.67 -5.04
CA THR A 71 -11.55 -7.13 -6.33
C THR A 71 -10.45 -6.39 -7.12
N HIS A 72 -10.76 -6.00 -8.36
CA HIS A 72 -9.96 -5.05 -9.15
C HIS A 72 -10.60 -3.65 -9.23
N THR A 73 -11.54 -3.35 -8.34
CA THR A 73 -12.18 -2.03 -8.26
C THR A 73 -11.28 -1.07 -7.50
N VAL A 74 -10.92 0.07 -8.11
CA VAL A 74 -10.08 1.09 -7.47
C VAL A 74 -10.93 1.94 -6.53
N GLN A 75 -10.46 2.12 -5.30
CA GLN A 75 -11.05 3.00 -4.29
C GLN A 75 -10.08 4.10 -3.88
N ASP A 76 -10.61 5.31 -3.70
CA ASP A 76 -9.85 6.43 -3.14
C ASP A 76 -9.41 6.14 -1.70
N ILE A 77 -8.27 6.69 -1.31
CA ILE A 77 -7.74 6.61 0.05
C ILE A 77 -7.43 8.01 0.55
N PRO A 78 -8.43 8.72 1.08
CA PRO A 78 -8.22 10.07 1.59
C PRO A 78 -7.33 10.08 2.85
N ASP A 79 -7.50 9.11 3.76
CA ASP A 79 -6.81 9.12 5.06
C ASP A 79 -6.09 7.79 5.33
N CYS A 80 -4.90 7.59 4.75
CA CYS A 80 -4.11 6.38 4.99
C CYS A 80 -3.25 6.50 6.26
N ARG A 81 -3.64 5.86 7.37
CA ARG A 81 -2.85 5.85 8.63
C ARG A 81 -1.41 5.37 8.44
N GLY A 82 -1.16 4.51 7.45
CA GLY A 82 0.16 3.96 7.16
C GLY A 82 1.13 4.91 6.46
N ARG A 83 0.70 6.09 5.98
CA ARG A 83 1.54 7.03 5.20
C ARG A 83 1.37 8.47 5.70
N THR A 84 2.45 9.23 5.81
CA THR A 84 2.41 10.67 6.12
C THR A 84 1.64 11.45 5.04
N GLY A 85 0.68 12.29 5.46
CA GLY A 85 -0.02 13.26 4.60
C GLY A 85 -0.74 12.65 3.39
N GLY A 86 -1.08 11.36 3.48
CA GLY A 86 -1.25 10.54 2.29
C GLY A 86 -2.67 10.40 1.75
N THR A 87 -3.25 11.46 1.19
CA THR A 87 -4.42 11.33 0.30
C THR A 87 -3.99 10.71 -1.04
N ALA A 88 -4.79 9.80 -1.56
CA ALA A 88 -4.73 9.29 -2.93
C ALA A 88 -6.17 9.32 -3.44
N THR A 89 -6.54 10.43 -4.09
CA THR A 89 -7.87 10.62 -4.65
C THR A 89 -7.77 11.11 -6.09
N SER A 90 -8.80 10.83 -6.88
CA SER A 90 -8.94 11.34 -8.24
C SER A 90 -9.00 12.87 -8.35
N ASP A 91 -9.42 13.57 -7.28
CA ASP A 91 -9.74 15.01 -7.30
C ASP A 91 -8.49 15.92 -7.36
N GLY A 92 -7.30 15.37 -7.10
CA GLY A 92 -6.05 16.13 -7.06
C GLY A 92 -5.35 16.35 -8.41
N MET A 93 -5.81 15.71 -9.50
CA MET A 93 -5.10 15.75 -10.79
C MET A 93 -5.76 16.76 -11.75
N LYS A 94 -5.07 17.87 -12.05
CA LYS A 94 -5.44 18.75 -13.17
C LYS A 94 -5.32 17.95 -14.49
N PRO A 95 -6.22 18.13 -15.47
CA PRO A 95 -6.06 17.50 -16.79
C PRO A 95 -4.69 17.85 -17.36
N GLY A 96 -3.87 16.84 -17.60
CA GLY A 96 -2.60 17.03 -18.30
C GLY A 96 -2.90 17.43 -19.73
N HIS A 97 -2.31 18.55 -20.20
CA HIS A 97 -2.22 18.78 -21.63
C HIS A 97 -1.56 17.56 -22.26
N GLY A 98 -2.21 16.96 -23.27
CA GLY A 98 -1.80 15.68 -23.84
C GLY A 98 -0.30 15.62 -24.10
N ASN A 99 0.33 14.51 -23.73
CA ASN A 99 1.76 14.34 -23.98
C ASN A 99 2.04 14.54 -25.48
N PRO A 100 3.02 15.38 -25.84
CA PRO A 100 3.45 15.47 -27.23
C PRO A 100 3.87 14.07 -27.72
N PRO A 101 3.64 13.76 -29.01
CA PRO A 101 3.97 12.45 -29.57
C PRO A 101 5.42 12.10 -29.23
N GLN A 102 5.59 11.00 -28.49
CA GLN A 102 6.90 10.56 -28.05
C GLN A 102 7.70 10.10 -29.28
N PRO A 103 8.92 10.60 -29.51
CA PRO A 103 9.76 10.08 -30.58
C PRO A 103 10.07 8.61 -30.32
N SER A 104 10.03 7.80 -31.39
CA SER A 104 10.28 6.36 -31.34
C SER A 104 11.63 6.09 -30.69
N ARG A 105 11.62 5.53 -29.47
CA ARG A 105 12.83 5.11 -28.77
C ARG A 105 13.45 3.91 -29.52
N PRO A 106 14.73 3.94 -29.92
CA PRO A 106 15.37 2.77 -30.52
C PRO A 106 15.39 1.64 -29.49
N ARG A 107 15.05 0.41 -29.91
CA ARG A 107 15.19 -0.79 -29.08
C ARG A 107 16.68 -0.95 -28.70
N ARG A 108 17.07 -0.54 -27.49
CA ARG A 108 18.34 -0.99 -26.91
C ARG A 108 18.20 -2.48 -26.64
N ARG A 109 18.90 -3.32 -27.42
CA ARG A 109 19.22 -4.69 -27.02
C ARG A 109 20.15 -4.58 -25.81
N SER A 110 19.61 -4.75 -24.61
CA SER A 110 20.43 -5.04 -23.44
C SER A 110 20.85 -6.50 -23.54
N VAL A 111 22.15 -6.73 -23.71
CA VAL A 111 22.75 -8.06 -23.60
C VAL A 111 22.88 -8.34 -22.11
N LEU A 112 22.13 -9.32 -21.60
CA LEU A 112 22.33 -9.87 -20.26
C LEU A 112 23.67 -10.61 -20.25
N TRP A 113 24.60 -10.20 -19.38
CA TRP A 113 25.70 -11.06 -18.95
C TRP A 113 25.39 -11.51 -17.53
N GLY A 114 25.20 -12.82 -17.38
CA GLY A 114 25.19 -13.50 -16.10
C GLY A 114 26.56 -14.09 -15.83
N SER A 115 27.04 -13.92 -14.60
CA SER A 115 27.91 -14.82 -13.83
C SER A 115 27.83 -14.39 -12.37
#